data_AF-A0A6I3G059-F1
#
_entry.id   AF-A0A6I3G059-F1
#
_cell.length_a   1.000
_cell.length_b   1.000
_cell.length_c   1.000
_cell.angle_alpha   90.00
_cell.angle_beta   90.00
_cell.angle_gamma   90.00
#
_symmetry.space_group_name_H-M   'P 1'
#
loop_
_entity.id
_entity.type
_entity.pdbx_description
1 polymer ?
#
loop_
_entity_poly.entity_id
_entity_poly.type
_entity_poly.pdbx_seq_one_letter_code
_entity_poly.pdbx_strand_id
1 'polypeptide(L)'
;MPVASPEQYIEMLDRAKKNGFAYPAINVSSSQTLNAALAGLEAAGSDGIIQVTTGGGDYWSGPTIKNMATGAAAMAAFAREVAKNYGITIALHTDHCAKDQLDKLVRPLISISEDRVKRGEDPLFNSHMWDGSAVPMAENMTIAKELLKLTNNIGAVLEIEVGVVGGEEDGVEGGMGEHLYTTPEDGLMTAEALGLGENGRYMVALTFGNVHGVYKPGNVKLRPELLGEIQKVVGAKYGQELPFDLVFHGGSGS
;
A
#
# COMPACT_ATOMS: atom_id res chain seq x y z
N MET A 1 22.40 -7.22 1.43
CA MET A 1 21.17 -7.26 2.24
C MET A 1 20.04 -6.78 1.38
N PRO A 2 18.83 -7.34 1.54
CA PRO A 2 17.90 -7.46 0.43
C PRO A 2 16.61 -6.69 0.69
N VAL A 3 15.67 -6.89 -0.22
CA VAL A 3 14.25 -6.74 0.09
C VAL A 3 13.93 -7.40 1.44
N ALA A 4 13.22 -6.68 2.30
CA ALA A 4 12.88 -7.07 3.66
C ALA A 4 12.25 -8.48 3.70
N SER A 5 12.57 -9.26 4.73
CA SER A 5 11.72 -10.40 5.11
C SER A 5 10.36 -9.88 5.64
N PRO A 6 9.34 -10.74 5.75
CA PRO A 6 8.09 -10.42 6.44
C PRO A 6 8.28 -9.76 7.82
N GLU A 7 9.13 -10.34 8.65
CA GLU A 7 9.39 -9.87 10.02
C GLU A 7 10.09 -8.52 10.02
N GLN A 8 11.07 -8.33 9.13
CA GLN A 8 11.79 -7.06 8.99
C GLN A 8 10.84 -5.94 8.54
N TYR A 9 9.89 -6.23 7.65
CA TYR A 9 8.95 -5.20 7.20
C TYR A 9 7.97 -4.80 8.31
N ILE A 10 7.49 -5.76 9.12
CA ILE A 10 6.69 -5.45 10.31
C ILE A 10 7.50 -4.57 11.29
N GLU A 11 8.77 -4.93 11.55
CA GLU A 11 9.64 -4.12 12.40
C GLU A 11 9.86 -2.71 11.84
N MET A 12 10.01 -2.56 10.52
CA MET A 12 10.09 -1.27 9.86
C MET A 12 8.86 -0.41 10.22
N LEU A 13 7.65 -0.93 10.01
CA LEU A 13 6.38 -0.23 10.28
C LEU A 13 6.22 0.10 11.77
N ASP A 14 6.49 -0.85 12.66
CA ASP A 14 6.44 -0.63 14.11
C ASP A 14 7.43 0.44 14.57
N ARG A 15 8.64 0.45 14.00
CA ARG A 15 9.67 1.46 14.28
C ARG A 15 9.24 2.85 13.81
N ALA A 16 8.61 2.95 12.64
CA ALA A 16 8.08 4.21 12.11
C ALA A 16 6.99 4.77 13.04
N LYS A 17 6.02 3.93 13.38
CA LYS A 17 4.91 4.28 14.30
C LYS A 17 5.40 4.67 15.69
N LYS A 18 6.29 3.88 16.29
CA LYS A 18 6.82 4.13 17.64
C LYS A 18 7.61 5.44 17.72
N ASN A 19 8.36 5.79 16.68
CA ASN A 19 9.26 6.94 16.70
C ASN A 19 8.70 8.17 15.97
N GLY A 20 7.47 8.10 15.45
CA GLY A 20 6.79 9.24 14.84
C GLY A 20 7.38 9.68 13.49
N PHE A 21 7.74 8.73 12.63
CA PHE A 21 8.15 9.00 11.24
C PHE A 21 7.40 8.10 10.25
N ALA A 22 7.60 8.32 8.95
CA ALA A 22 7.05 7.49 7.87
C ALA A 22 8.12 7.15 6.83
N TYR A 23 7.92 6.06 6.08
CA TYR A 23 8.76 5.73 4.93
C TYR A 23 8.15 6.27 3.63
N PRO A 24 8.98 6.71 2.67
CA PRO A 24 8.49 6.98 1.33
C PRO A 24 8.14 5.68 0.62
N ALA A 25 6.99 5.66 -0.06
CA ALA A 25 6.61 4.63 -1.02
C ALA A 25 6.70 5.21 -2.43
N ILE A 26 7.64 4.69 -3.23
CA ILE A 26 8.02 5.31 -4.51
C ILE A 26 7.54 4.43 -5.67
N ASN A 27 6.65 4.96 -6.50
CA ASN A 27 6.21 4.30 -7.73
C ASN A 27 7.37 4.17 -8.73
N VAL A 28 7.56 2.97 -9.27
CA VAL A 28 8.58 2.69 -10.29
C VAL A 28 7.95 1.99 -11.49
N SER A 29 8.39 2.38 -12.68
CA SER A 29 7.89 1.87 -13.96
C SER A 29 8.99 1.29 -14.84
N SER A 30 10.25 1.33 -14.41
CA SER A 30 11.38 0.85 -15.21
C SER A 30 12.60 0.59 -14.35
N SER A 31 13.60 -0.11 -14.92
CA SER A 31 14.88 -0.33 -14.24
C SER A 31 15.56 0.99 -13.86
N GLN A 32 15.38 2.03 -14.67
CA GLN A 32 15.92 3.37 -14.44
C GLN A 32 15.27 4.04 -13.22
N THR A 33 13.94 4.02 -13.14
CA THR A 33 13.20 4.63 -12.01
C THR A 33 13.43 3.86 -10.71
N LEU A 34 13.50 2.53 -10.78
CA LEU A 34 13.88 1.70 -9.65
C LEU A 34 15.30 2.00 -9.14
N ASN A 35 16.29 2.03 -10.02
CA ASN A 35 17.67 2.36 -9.64
C ASN A 35 17.77 3.77 -9.05
N ALA A 36 17.00 4.73 -9.57
CA ALA A 36 16.93 6.08 -9.02
C ALA A 36 16.34 6.10 -7.61
N ALA A 37 15.25 5.35 -7.37
CA ALA A 37 14.64 5.24 -6.05
C ALA A 37 15.60 4.61 -5.03
N LEU A 38 16.27 3.52 -5.40
CA LEU A 38 17.29 2.87 -4.55
C LEU A 38 18.45 3.81 -4.22
N ALA A 39 18.97 4.53 -5.21
CA ALA A 39 20.04 5.49 -5.00
C ALA A 39 19.61 6.65 -4.09
N GLY A 40 18.38 7.15 -4.24
CA GLY A 40 17.82 8.20 -3.39
C GLY A 40 17.67 7.76 -1.93
N LEU A 41 17.14 6.56 -1.70
CA LEU A 41 17.01 5.96 -0.36
C LEU A 41 18.38 5.75 0.31
N GLU A 42 19.35 5.21 -0.42
CA GLU A 42 20.72 5.01 0.07
C GLU A 42 21.39 6.34 0.43
N ALA A 43 21.26 7.36 -0.43
CA ALA A 43 21.81 8.68 -0.17
C ALA A 43 21.17 9.34 1.07
N ALA A 44 19.90 9.06 1.34
CA ALA A 44 19.20 9.51 2.54
C ALA A 44 19.54 8.67 3.78
N GLY A 45 20.21 7.52 3.64
CA GLY A 45 20.42 6.56 4.71
C GLY A 45 19.09 6.02 5.27
N SER A 46 18.06 5.92 4.42
CA SER A 46 16.70 5.57 4.82
C SER A 46 16.28 4.26 4.18
N ASP A 47 15.67 3.39 4.98
CA ASP A 47 14.83 2.32 4.45
C ASP A 47 13.64 2.93 3.68
N GLY A 48 12.96 2.13 2.86
CA GLY A 48 11.86 2.64 2.04
C GLY A 48 10.98 1.56 1.44
N ILE A 49 9.95 1.99 0.72
CA ILE A 49 9.03 1.12 0.01
C ILE A 49 9.14 1.42 -1.50
N ILE A 50 9.27 0.39 -2.31
CA ILE A 50 9.20 0.47 -3.77
C ILE A 50 7.86 -0.12 -4.20
N GLN A 51 7.08 0.64 -4.96
CA GLN A 51 5.76 0.22 -5.38
C GLN A 51 5.54 0.25 -6.88
N VAL A 52 4.62 -0.59 -7.34
CA VAL A 52 4.21 -0.67 -8.74
C VAL A 52 2.68 -0.52 -8.84
N THR A 53 2.23 0.38 -9.71
CA THR A 53 0.80 0.54 -10.02
C THR A 53 0.35 -0.51 -11.02
N THR A 54 -0.95 -0.58 -11.30
CA THR A 54 -1.49 -1.43 -12.38
C THR A 54 -0.90 -1.05 -13.73
N GLY A 55 -0.84 0.25 -14.06
CA GLY A 55 -0.20 0.76 -15.28
C GLY A 55 1.31 0.48 -15.33
N GLY A 56 2.00 0.60 -14.19
CA GLY A 56 3.40 0.22 -14.04
C GLY A 56 3.61 -1.28 -14.31
N GLY A 57 2.75 -2.14 -13.77
CA GLY A 57 2.78 -3.58 -13.98
C GLY A 57 2.61 -3.94 -15.46
N ASP A 58 1.67 -3.30 -16.15
CA ASP A 58 1.53 -3.47 -17.61
C ASP A 58 2.81 -3.04 -18.34
N TYR A 59 3.36 -1.87 -18.02
CA TYR A 59 4.56 -1.35 -18.67
C TYR A 59 5.78 -2.28 -18.48
N TRP A 60 5.99 -2.79 -17.26
CA TRP A 60 7.05 -3.75 -16.95
C TRP A 60 6.90 -5.08 -17.67
N SER A 61 5.69 -5.44 -18.11
CA SER A 61 5.43 -6.68 -18.86
C SER A 61 5.90 -6.60 -20.33
N GLY A 62 6.26 -5.39 -20.79
CA GLY A 62 6.79 -5.10 -22.12
C GLY A 62 5.90 -4.11 -22.87
N PRO A 63 6.45 -3.28 -23.78
CA PRO A 63 5.71 -2.16 -24.38
C PRO A 63 4.52 -2.57 -25.26
N THR A 64 4.42 -3.85 -25.64
CA THR A 64 3.34 -4.40 -26.46
C THR A 64 2.57 -5.51 -25.76
N ILE A 65 2.91 -5.81 -24.50
CA ILE A 65 2.25 -6.84 -23.69
C ILE A 65 1.57 -6.11 -22.53
N LYS A 66 0.32 -6.45 -22.24
CA LYS A 66 -0.41 -5.89 -21.10
C LYS A 66 -0.72 -7.02 -20.13
N ASN A 67 0.21 -7.27 -19.23
CA ASN A 67 0.08 -8.28 -18.20
C ASN A 67 0.65 -7.77 -16.87
N MET A 68 -0.19 -7.04 -16.14
CA MET A 68 0.06 -6.49 -14.81
C MET A 68 0.85 -7.42 -13.88
N ALA A 69 0.36 -8.63 -13.61
CA ALA A 69 1.03 -9.58 -12.71
C ALA A 69 2.42 -9.99 -13.20
N THR A 70 2.58 -10.25 -14.50
CA THR A 70 3.89 -10.63 -15.07
C THR A 70 4.90 -9.50 -14.95
N GLY A 71 4.52 -8.27 -15.28
CA GLY A 71 5.42 -7.14 -15.18
C GLY A 71 5.74 -6.75 -13.73
N ALA A 72 4.75 -6.77 -12.83
CA ALA A 72 4.99 -6.59 -11.40
C ALA A 72 5.95 -7.66 -10.85
N ALA A 73 5.79 -8.93 -11.26
CA ALA A 73 6.70 -9.99 -10.86
C ALA A 73 8.13 -9.80 -11.43
N ALA A 74 8.24 -9.33 -12.68
CA ALA A 74 9.52 -9.01 -13.30
C ALA A 74 10.24 -7.86 -12.58
N MET A 75 9.50 -6.79 -12.24
CA MET A 75 10.00 -5.68 -11.43
C MET A 75 10.52 -6.18 -10.08
N ALA A 76 9.73 -6.98 -9.36
CA ALA A 76 10.11 -7.51 -8.06
C ALA A 76 11.35 -8.41 -8.14
N ALA A 77 11.45 -9.26 -9.16
CA ALA A 77 12.63 -10.11 -9.37
C ALA A 77 13.88 -9.28 -9.62
N PHE A 78 13.80 -8.24 -10.45
CA PHE A 78 14.91 -7.33 -10.70
C PHE A 78 15.28 -6.56 -9.43
N ALA A 79 14.31 -6.00 -8.71
CA ALA A 79 14.52 -5.25 -7.47
C ALA A 79 15.21 -6.11 -6.39
N ARG A 80 14.76 -7.36 -6.20
CA ARG A 80 15.39 -8.32 -5.28
C ARG A 80 16.84 -8.61 -5.61
N GLU A 81 17.23 -8.55 -6.89
CA GLU A 81 18.62 -8.74 -7.29
C GLU A 81 19.44 -7.48 -7.04
N VAL A 82 19.00 -6.32 -7.54
CA VAL A 82 19.80 -5.09 -7.48
C VAL A 82 19.89 -4.49 -6.08
N ALA A 83 18.86 -4.67 -5.24
CA ALA A 83 18.84 -4.17 -3.87
C ALA A 83 19.97 -4.78 -3.00
N LYS A 84 20.50 -5.96 -3.36
CA LYS A 84 21.60 -6.61 -2.65
C LYS A 84 22.87 -5.77 -2.57
N ASN A 85 23.02 -4.81 -3.49
CA ASN A 85 24.17 -3.91 -3.58
C ASN A 85 24.11 -2.70 -2.62
N TYR A 86 23.01 -2.53 -1.90
CA TYR A 86 22.74 -1.37 -1.05
C TYR A 86 22.79 -1.74 0.44
N GLY A 87 23.04 -0.73 1.30
CA GLY A 87 23.08 -0.87 2.75
C GLY A 87 21.72 -0.72 3.42
N ILE A 88 20.76 -0.09 2.73
CA ILE A 88 19.37 0.07 3.15
C ILE A 88 18.54 -1.22 3.03
N THR A 89 17.39 -1.22 3.70
CA THR A 89 16.34 -2.23 3.56
C THR A 89 15.17 -1.63 2.78
N ILE A 90 14.65 -2.36 1.79
CA ILE A 90 13.44 -1.95 1.06
C ILE A 90 12.33 -2.98 1.18
N ALA A 91 11.08 -2.53 1.18
CA ALA A 91 9.93 -3.39 0.99
C ALA A 91 9.37 -3.24 -0.44
N LEU A 92 8.81 -4.31 -0.98
CA LEU A 92 8.12 -4.29 -2.26
C LEU A 92 6.60 -4.27 -2.06
N HIS A 93 5.92 -3.36 -2.75
CA HIS A 93 4.49 -3.12 -2.62
C HIS A 93 3.80 -3.09 -4.00
N THR A 94 2.52 -3.45 -4.07
CA THR A 94 1.66 -3.14 -5.22
C THR A 94 0.65 -2.09 -4.82
N ASP A 95 0.59 -1.02 -5.59
CA ASP A 95 -0.29 0.12 -5.38
C ASP A 95 -1.75 -0.20 -5.77
N HIS A 96 -2.60 0.84 -5.85
CA HIS A 96 -4.03 0.77 -6.20
C HIS A 96 -4.42 -0.38 -7.13
N CYS A 97 -5.24 -1.29 -6.59
CA CYS A 97 -5.82 -2.40 -7.35
C CYS A 97 -7.33 -2.46 -7.08
N ALA A 98 -8.11 -2.02 -8.07
CA ALA A 98 -9.56 -1.99 -8.01
C ALA A 98 -10.17 -3.40 -8.21
N LYS A 99 -11.47 -3.52 -7.93
CA LYS A 99 -12.18 -4.81 -7.87
C LYS A 99 -12.01 -5.66 -9.14
N ASP A 100 -12.09 -5.04 -10.32
CA ASP A 100 -12.02 -5.70 -11.63
C ASP A 100 -10.57 -6.01 -12.10
N GLN A 101 -9.58 -5.59 -11.29
CA GLN A 101 -8.16 -5.82 -11.50
C GLN A 101 -7.58 -6.86 -10.53
N LEU A 102 -8.25 -7.17 -9.41
CA LEU A 102 -7.78 -8.13 -8.41
C LEU A 102 -7.33 -9.48 -9.00
N ASP A 103 -8.12 -10.04 -9.92
CA ASP A 103 -7.82 -11.32 -10.58
C ASP A 103 -6.68 -11.25 -11.61
N LYS A 104 -6.21 -10.04 -11.93
CA LYS A 104 -5.16 -9.77 -12.92
C LYS A 104 -3.84 -9.30 -12.31
N LEU A 105 -3.85 -8.86 -11.05
CA LEU A 105 -2.68 -8.35 -10.34
C LEU A 105 -2.51 -8.99 -8.96
N VAL A 106 -3.28 -8.58 -7.96
CA VAL A 106 -3.04 -8.96 -6.55
C VAL A 106 -3.20 -10.46 -6.31
N ARG A 107 -4.30 -11.08 -6.73
CA ARG A 107 -4.52 -12.53 -6.50
C ARG A 107 -3.46 -13.40 -7.20
N PRO A 108 -3.09 -13.16 -8.47
CA PRO A 108 -1.96 -13.85 -9.10
C PRO A 108 -0.63 -13.67 -8.36
N LEU A 109 -0.32 -12.46 -7.87
CA LEU A 109 0.93 -12.21 -7.13
C LEU A 109 0.97 -12.87 -5.76
N ILE A 110 -0.18 -12.95 -5.07
CA ILE A 110 -0.35 -13.75 -3.85
C ILE A 110 -0.09 -15.22 -4.18
N SER A 111 -0.70 -15.75 -5.25
CA SER A 111 -0.49 -17.15 -5.67
C SER A 111 0.99 -17.47 -5.94
N ILE A 112 1.72 -16.57 -6.61
CA ILE A 112 3.17 -16.71 -6.81
C ILE A 112 3.91 -16.72 -5.47
N SER A 113 3.50 -15.86 -4.54
CA SER A 113 4.10 -15.77 -3.20
C SER A 113 3.82 -17.02 -2.35
N GLU A 114 2.61 -17.60 -2.44
CA GLU A 114 2.29 -18.87 -1.79
C GLU A 114 3.23 -19.99 -2.26
N ASP A 115 3.51 -20.06 -3.55
CA ASP A 115 4.43 -21.06 -4.09
C ASP A 115 5.88 -20.83 -3.65
N ARG A 116 6.30 -19.57 -3.47
CA ARG A 116 7.60 -19.21 -2.88
C ARG A 116 7.69 -19.65 -1.42
N VAL A 117 6.68 -19.32 -0.62
CA VAL A 117 6.61 -19.68 0.81
C VAL A 117 6.61 -21.20 1.00
N LYS A 118 5.90 -21.96 0.15
CA LYS A 118 5.95 -23.45 0.17
C LYS A 118 7.35 -24.01 -0.09
N ARG A 119 8.23 -23.27 -0.77
CA ARG A 119 9.64 -23.62 -1.01
C ARG A 119 10.58 -23.10 0.07
N GLY A 120 10.06 -22.46 1.12
CA GLY A 120 10.87 -21.85 2.19
C GLY A 120 11.52 -20.52 1.78
N GLU A 121 10.98 -19.85 0.76
CA GLU A 121 11.40 -18.51 0.35
C GLU A 121 10.44 -17.45 0.90
N ASP A 122 10.91 -16.21 1.04
CA ASP A 122 10.04 -15.05 1.32
C ASP A 122 9.01 -14.82 0.19
N PRO A 123 7.82 -14.26 0.51
CA PRO A 123 6.83 -13.86 -0.50
C PRO A 123 7.45 -12.92 -1.53
N LEU A 124 6.90 -12.85 -2.75
CA LEU A 124 7.50 -12.03 -3.80
C LEU A 124 7.44 -10.54 -3.45
N PHE A 125 6.30 -10.10 -2.91
CA PHE A 125 6.03 -8.76 -2.40
C PHE A 125 5.85 -8.81 -0.88
N ASN A 126 6.16 -7.71 -0.21
CA ASN A 126 5.97 -7.56 1.24
C ASN A 126 4.56 -7.09 1.58
N SER A 127 3.92 -6.35 0.66
CA SER A 127 2.55 -5.90 0.81
C SER A 127 1.82 -5.72 -0.51
N HIS A 128 0.50 -5.71 -0.43
CA HIS A 128 -0.41 -5.49 -1.56
C HIS A 128 -1.54 -4.55 -1.17
N MET A 129 -1.88 -3.59 -2.03
CA MET A 129 -3.03 -2.73 -1.85
C MET A 129 -4.30 -3.30 -2.48
N TRP A 130 -5.37 -3.25 -1.70
CA TRP A 130 -6.75 -3.38 -2.14
C TRP A 130 -7.41 -2.00 -2.11
N ASP A 131 -7.70 -1.46 -3.29
CA ASP A 131 -8.44 -0.20 -3.40
C ASP A 131 -9.94 -0.50 -3.59
N GLY A 132 -10.65 -0.50 -2.45
CA GLY A 132 -12.08 -0.66 -2.39
C GLY A 132 -12.85 0.66 -2.32
N SER A 133 -12.21 1.80 -2.55
CA SER A 133 -12.81 3.14 -2.44
C SER A 133 -14.05 3.34 -3.34
N ALA A 134 -14.05 2.68 -4.50
CA ALA A 134 -15.11 2.79 -5.50
C ALA A 134 -16.32 1.84 -5.26
N VAL A 135 -16.27 0.96 -4.25
CA VAL A 135 -17.38 0.05 -3.90
C VAL A 135 -17.98 0.41 -2.54
N PRO A 136 -19.25 0.03 -2.25
CA PRO A 136 -19.85 0.29 -0.96
C PRO A 136 -19.02 -0.28 0.20
N MET A 137 -18.98 0.41 1.34
CA MET A 137 -18.15 0.05 2.49
C MET A 137 -18.30 -1.42 2.95
N ALA A 138 -19.53 -1.94 2.97
CA ALA A 138 -19.78 -3.34 3.32
C ALA A 138 -19.12 -4.35 2.36
N GLU A 139 -19.09 -4.01 1.06
CA GLU A 139 -18.42 -4.82 0.05
C GLU A 139 -16.90 -4.67 0.15
N ASN A 140 -16.41 -3.44 0.32
CA ASN A 140 -14.99 -3.17 0.56
C ASN A 140 -14.46 -4.04 1.72
N MET A 141 -15.12 -4.00 2.88
CA MET A 141 -14.71 -4.78 4.06
C MET A 141 -14.84 -6.29 3.87
N THR A 142 -15.78 -6.76 3.06
CA THR A 142 -15.91 -8.19 2.72
C THR A 142 -14.69 -8.67 1.94
N ILE A 143 -14.28 -7.92 0.91
CA ILE A 143 -13.13 -8.24 0.07
C ILE A 143 -11.83 -8.05 0.86
N ALA A 144 -11.70 -6.98 1.64
CA ALA A 144 -10.56 -6.73 2.51
C ALA A 144 -10.33 -7.89 3.49
N LYS A 145 -11.39 -8.44 4.08
CA LYS A 145 -11.28 -9.60 5.00
C LYS A 145 -10.80 -10.88 4.30
N GLU A 146 -11.23 -11.12 3.07
CA GLU A 146 -10.71 -12.21 2.23
C GLU A 146 -9.21 -12.01 1.98
N LEU A 147 -8.83 -10.84 1.47
CA LEU A 147 -7.44 -10.53 1.11
C LEU A 147 -6.51 -10.47 2.32
N LEU A 148 -7.00 -10.04 3.48
CA LEU A 148 -6.23 -10.03 4.73
C LEU A 148 -5.85 -11.45 5.14
N LYS A 149 -6.79 -12.39 5.02
CA LYS A 149 -6.50 -13.81 5.28
C LYS A 149 -5.46 -14.35 4.31
N LEU A 150 -5.57 -14.02 3.02
CA LEU A 150 -4.63 -14.50 2.00
C LEU A 150 -3.22 -13.94 2.19
N THR A 151 -3.10 -12.63 2.42
CA THR A 151 -1.81 -11.97 2.69
C THR A 151 -1.18 -12.46 3.99
N ASN A 152 -1.97 -12.63 5.05
CA ASN A 152 -1.48 -13.18 6.32
C ASN A 152 -0.91 -14.60 6.17
N ASN A 153 -1.51 -15.46 5.33
CA ASN A 153 -1.01 -16.82 5.10
C ASN A 153 0.39 -16.88 4.47
N ILE A 154 0.82 -15.82 3.79
CA ILE A 154 2.14 -15.71 3.15
C ILE A 154 3.08 -14.75 3.89
N GLY A 155 2.67 -14.22 5.05
CA GLY A 155 3.42 -13.22 5.81
C GLY A 155 3.46 -11.83 5.18
N ALA A 156 2.62 -11.54 4.20
CA ALA A 156 2.51 -10.21 3.60
C ALA A 156 1.54 -9.32 4.38
N VAL A 157 1.71 -8.01 4.26
CA VAL A 157 0.82 -6.98 4.82
C VAL A 157 -0.22 -6.58 3.77
N LEU A 158 -1.49 -6.45 4.17
CA LEU A 158 -2.51 -5.84 3.31
C LEU A 158 -2.52 -4.33 3.48
N GLU A 159 -2.60 -3.57 2.40
CA GLU A 159 -3.04 -2.18 2.47
C GLU A 159 -4.48 -2.09 1.96
N ILE A 160 -5.30 -1.27 2.62
CA ILE A 160 -6.68 -1.02 2.19
C ILE A 160 -6.94 0.47 2.09
N GLU A 161 -7.84 0.86 1.19
CA GLU A 161 -8.36 2.22 1.13
C GLU A 161 -9.81 2.32 1.64
N VAL A 162 -10.07 3.35 2.44
CA VAL A 162 -11.38 3.66 3.01
C VAL A 162 -11.69 5.15 2.81
N GLY A 163 -12.81 5.43 2.15
CA GLY A 163 -13.14 6.76 1.62
C GLY A 163 -13.00 6.79 0.09
N VAL A 164 -13.36 7.89 -0.56
CA VAL A 164 -13.14 8.06 -2.02
C VAL A 164 -11.95 8.99 -2.19
N VAL A 165 -10.90 8.57 -2.90
CA VAL A 165 -9.82 9.48 -3.34
C VAL A 165 -10.28 10.30 -4.53
N GLY A 166 -9.93 11.59 -4.54
CA GLY A 166 -10.14 12.46 -5.70
C GLY A 166 -8.92 12.45 -6.62
N GLY A 167 -9.12 12.82 -7.88
CA GLY A 167 -8.01 13.01 -8.84
C GLY A 167 -8.05 12.02 -9.99
N GLU A 168 -6.93 11.79 -10.67
CA GLU A 168 -6.81 10.78 -11.73
C GLU A 168 -5.59 9.89 -11.45
N GLU A 169 -5.78 8.57 -11.46
CA GLU A 169 -4.70 7.60 -11.37
C GLU A 169 -4.88 6.50 -12.42
N ASP A 170 -3.84 6.25 -13.23
CA ASP A 170 -3.86 5.24 -14.31
C ASP A 170 -5.11 5.30 -15.24
N GLY A 171 -5.68 6.49 -15.41
CA GLY A 171 -6.88 6.74 -16.23
C GLY A 171 -8.21 6.54 -15.50
N VAL A 172 -8.20 6.30 -14.19
CA VAL A 172 -9.37 6.26 -13.31
C VAL A 172 -9.53 7.63 -12.66
N GLU A 173 -10.60 8.35 -13.01
CA GLU A 173 -10.98 9.60 -12.35
C GLU A 173 -11.73 9.31 -11.04
N GLY A 174 -11.16 9.76 -9.93
CA GLY A 174 -11.80 9.86 -8.63
C GLY A 174 -12.81 11.00 -8.56
N GLY A 175 -13.82 10.85 -7.71
CA GLY A 175 -14.88 11.86 -7.55
C GLY A 175 -14.38 13.15 -6.88
N MET A 176 -15.00 14.30 -7.21
CA MET A 176 -14.85 15.53 -6.42
C MET A 176 -16.06 15.70 -5.48
N GLY A 177 -15.86 15.90 -4.18
CA GLY A 177 -16.96 16.19 -3.25
C GLY A 177 -16.70 15.87 -1.77
N GLU A 178 -17.76 15.82 -0.95
CA GLU A 178 -17.69 15.49 0.48
C GLU A 178 -17.20 14.05 0.75
N HIS A 179 -17.24 13.16 -0.24
CA HIS A 179 -16.75 11.78 -0.16
C HIS A 179 -15.22 11.65 -0.04
N LEU A 180 -14.49 12.78 -0.08
CA LEU A 180 -13.02 12.86 0.08
C LEU A 180 -12.53 12.76 1.54
N TYR A 181 -13.44 12.61 2.51
CA TYR A 181 -13.10 12.56 3.93
C TYR A 181 -13.70 11.32 4.58
N THR A 182 -12.84 10.40 5.01
CA THR A 182 -13.22 9.23 5.79
C THR A 182 -13.80 9.65 7.13
N THR A 183 -14.80 8.92 7.63
CA THR A 183 -15.44 9.24 8.91
C THR A 183 -14.90 8.34 10.04
N PRO A 184 -15.07 8.76 11.32
CA PRO A 184 -14.83 7.87 12.45
C PRO A 184 -15.66 6.58 12.40
N GLU A 185 -16.85 6.62 11.81
CA GLU A 185 -17.69 5.43 11.63
C GLU A 185 -17.08 4.44 10.64
N ASP A 186 -16.50 4.92 9.54
CA ASP A 186 -15.75 4.08 8.60
C ASP A 186 -14.53 3.42 9.27
N GLY A 187 -13.83 4.16 10.13
CA GLY A 187 -12.75 3.62 10.96
C GLY A 187 -13.23 2.52 11.90
N LEU A 188 -14.38 2.72 12.55
CA LEU A 188 -14.99 1.71 13.43
C LEU A 188 -15.41 0.45 12.66
N MET A 189 -16.00 0.61 11.46
CA MET A 189 -16.34 -0.49 10.57
C MET A 189 -15.09 -1.28 10.13
N THR A 190 -14.01 -0.57 9.83
CA THR A 190 -12.73 -1.18 9.46
C THR A 190 -12.18 -2.05 10.58
N ALA A 191 -12.08 -1.51 11.80
CA ALA A 191 -11.61 -2.26 12.97
C ALA A 191 -12.54 -3.43 13.32
N GLU A 192 -13.84 -3.31 13.11
CA GLU A 192 -14.80 -4.40 13.33
C GLU A 192 -14.65 -5.53 12.31
N ALA A 193 -14.42 -5.20 11.04
CA ALA A 193 -14.26 -6.20 9.98
C ALA A 193 -12.93 -6.95 10.04
N LEU A 194 -11.84 -6.22 10.31
CA LEU A 194 -10.47 -6.68 10.15
C LEU A 194 -9.74 -6.93 11.48
N GLY A 195 -10.24 -6.40 12.60
CA GLY A 195 -9.49 -6.37 13.86
C GLY A 195 -8.43 -5.27 13.87
N LEU A 196 -7.50 -5.32 14.83
CA LEU A 196 -6.41 -4.34 15.00
C LEU A 196 -5.01 -4.96 14.78
N GLY A 197 -4.97 -6.11 14.11
CA GLY A 197 -3.75 -6.83 13.75
C GLY A 197 -3.78 -8.32 14.10
N GLU A 198 -4.69 -8.75 14.98
CA GLU A 198 -4.81 -10.13 15.43
C GLU A 198 -5.30 -11.10 14.34
N ASN A 199 -5.96 -10.59 13.29
CA ASN A 199 -6.40 -11.37 12.14
C ASN A 199 -5.42 -11.31 10.94
N GLY A 200 -4.33 -10.56 11.09
CA GLY A 200 -3.36 -10.24 10.04
C GLY A 200 -2.96 -8.77 10.10
N ARG A 201 -1.71 -8.47 9.70
CA ARG A 201 -1.22 -7.09 9.68
C ARG A 201 -1.75 -6.37 8.44
N TYR A 202 -2.28 -5.17 8.65
CA TYR A 202 -2.68 -4.28 7.57
C TYR A 202 -2.34 -2.82 7.84
N MET A 203 -2.26 -2.04 6.77
CA MET A 203 -2.20 -0.59 6.77
C MET A 203 -3.49 -0.04 6.16
N VAL A 204 -3.90 1.17 6.54
CA VAL A 204 -5.12 1.79 6.04
C VAL A 204 -4.84 3.19 5.49
N ALA A 205 -5.19 3.38 4.23
CA ALA A 205 -5.32 4.67 3.58
C ALA A 205 -6.70 5.24 3.93
N LEU A 206 -6.72 6.23 4.81
CA LEU A 206 -7.92 7.02 5.12
C LEU A 206 -7.83 8.30 4.30
N THR A 207 -8.88 8.63 3.55
CA THR A 207 -8.92 9.88 2.79
C THR A 207 -9.21 11.07 3.71
N PHE A 208 -8.41 12.12 3.60
CA PHE A 208 -8.55 13.35 4.38
C PHE A 208 -8.43 14.60 3.52
N GLY A 209 -8.97 14.52 2.30
CA GLY A 209 -8.88 15.55 1.27
C GLY A 209 -7.65 15.43 0.36
N ASN A 210 -6.90 14.32 0.45
CA ASN A 210 -5.81 14.01 -0.47
C ASN A 210 -6.31 13.67 -1.88
N VAL A 211 -5.50 14.02 -2.88
CA VAL A 211 -5.85 13.90 -4.31
C VAL A 211 -4.63 13.40 -5.07
N HIS A 212 -4.82 12.50 -6.04
CA HIS A 212 -3.71 12.00 -6.86
C HIS A 212 -3.31 12.96 -7.96
N GLY A 213 -2.00 13.22 -8.06
CA GLY A 213 -1.41 14.15 -9.01
C GLY A 213 -0.92 15.45 -8.37
N VAL A 214 -0.33 16.32 -9.19
CA VAL A 214 0.20 17.63 -8.75
C VAL A 214 -0.75 18.73 -9.19
N TYR A 215 -1.47 19.32 -8.24
CA TYR A 215 -2.36 20.46 -8.49
C TYR A 215 -1.67 21.77 -8.11
N LYS A 216 -2.22 22.90 -8.60
CA LYS A 216 -1.77 24.22 -8.15
C LYS A 216 -1.93 24.32 -6.62
N PRO A 217 -0.94 24.92 -5.92
CA PRO A 217 -1.01 25.11 -4.47
C PRO A 217 -2.34 25.75 -4.04
N GLY A 218 -3.00 25.16 -3.04
CA GLY A 218 -4.27 25.64 -2.48
C GLY A 218 -5.56 24.99 -3.03
N ASN A 219 -5.47 24.14 -4.06
CA ASN A 219 -6.62 23.40 -4.59
C ASN A 219 -6.96 22.15 -3.76
N VAL A 220 -5.96 21.55 -3.13
CA VAL A 220 -6.11 20.40 -2.22
C VAL A 220 -6.26 20.96 -0.80
N LYS A 221 -7.34 20.58 -0.10
CA LYS A 221 -7.59 20.99 1.29
C LYS A 221 -7.45 19.77 2.20
N LEU A 222 -6.21 19.47 2.55
CA LEU A 222 -5.90 18.41 3.50
C LEU A 222 -6.46 18.74 4.90
N ARG A 223 -6.99 17.72 5.57
CA ARG A 223 -7.46 17.77 6.96
C ARG A 223 -6.78 16.70 7.83
N PRO A 224 -5.46 16.78 8.09
CA PRO A 224 -4.74 15.75 8.84
C PRO A 224 -5.30 15.50 10.25
N GLU A 225 -5.99 16.49 10.85
CA GLU A 225 -6.64 16.35 12.14
C GLU A 225 -7.68 15.22 12.18
N LEU A 226 -8.28 14.89 11.02
CA LEU A 226 -9.24 13.81 10.87
C LEU A 226 -8.63 12.44 11.18
N LEU A 227 -7.36 12.24 10.81
CA LEU A 227 -6.63 11.00 11.12
C LEU A 227 -6.51 10.80 12.63
N GLY A 228 -6.22 11.88 13.37
CA GLY A 228 -6.16 11.85 14.83
C GLY A 228 -7.52 11.61 15.49
N GLU A 229 -8.59 12.17 14.92
CA GLU A 229 -9.96 11.92 15.37
C GLU A 229 -10.35 10.45 15.23
N ILE A 230 -10.09 9.85 14.05
CA ILE A 230 -10.41 8.44 13.77
C ILE A 230 -9.61 7.52 14.70
N GLN A 231 -8.30 7.73 14.84
CA GLN A 231 -7.45 6.95 15.76
C GLN A 231 -7.98 7.01 17.19
N LYS A 232 -8.39 8.20 17.66
CA LYS A 232 -8.95 8.39 19.00
C LYS A 232 -10.29 7.67 19.20
N VAL A 233 -11.21 7.77 18.24
CA VAL A 233 -12.54 7.15 18.32
C VAL A 233 -12.44 5.62 18.32
N VAL A 234 -11.68 5.06 17.38
CA VAL A 234 -11.45 3.62 17.31
C VAL A 234 -10.67 3.16 18.54
N GLY A 235 -9.63 3.90 18.91
CA GLY A 235 -8.79 3.58 20.05
C GLY A 235 -9.54 3.55 21.37
N ALA A 236 -10.51 4.44 21.56
CA ALA A 236 -11.39 4.43 22.74
C ALA A 236 -12.30 3.20 22.79
N LYS A 237 -12.79 2.68 21.65
CA LYS A 237 -13.64 1.47 21.60
C LYS A 237 -12.86 0.21 21.95
N TYR A 238 -11.59 0.12 21.52
CA TYR A 238 -10.78 -1.10 21.65
C TYR A 238 -9.66 -1.03 22.70
N GLY A 239 -9.45 0.13 23.34
CA GLY A 239 -8.44 0.31 24.38
C GLY A 239 -7.00 0.39 23.84
N GLN A 240 -6.81 0.93 22.64
CA GLN A 240 -5.50 1.04 21.97
C GLN A 240 -5.27 2.48 21.51
N GLU A 241 -4.11 3.09 21.79
CA GLU A 241 -3.90 4.53 21.56
C GLU A 241 -3.84 4.92 20.08
N LEU A 242 -3.09 4.16 19.28
CA LEU A 242 -2.97 4.32 17.84
C LEU A 242 -3.32 2.97 17.18
N PRO A 243 -4.62 2.63 17.03
CA PRO A 243 -5.04 1.34 16.49
C PRO A 243 -4.55 1.08 15.07
N PHE A 244 -4.48 2.10 14.21
CA PHE A 244 -4.15 1.92 12.80
C PHE A 244 -2.71 2.30 12.45
N ASP A 245 -2.16 1.63 11.45
CA ASP A 245 -1.02 2.11 10.66
C ASP A 245 -1.59 2.84 9.45
N LEU A 246 -1.23 4.11 9.28
CA LEU A 246 -1.84 4.97 8.27
C LEU A 246 -0.95 5.10 7.04
N VAL A 247 -1.58 5.16 5.86
CA VAL A 247 -0.92 5.48 4.59
C VAL A 247 -1.41 6.83 4.09
N PHE A 248 -0.47 7.68 3.67
CA PHE A 248 -0.77 8.98 3.07
C PHE A 248 -0.53 8.94 1.55
N HIS A 249 -1.63 8.75 0.84
CA HIS A 249 -1.72 8.83 -0.62
C HIS A 249 -1.70 10.26 -1.16
N GLY A 250 -1.24 10.46 -2.40
CA GLY A 250 -1.20 11.79 -3.02
C GLY A 250 -0.23 12.78 -2.34
N GLY A 251 0.87 12.30 -1.75
CA GLY A 251 1.82 13.17 -1.02
C GLY A 251 2.57 14.20 -1.88
N SER A 252 2.55 14.06 -3.21
CA SER A 252 3.21 15.01 -4.12
C SER A 252 2.52 16.38 -4.10
N GLY A 253 3.25 17.44 -3.75
CA GLY A 253 2.73 18.81 -3.72
C GLY A 253 1.94 19.18 -2.47
N SER A 254 1.93 18.30 -1.45
CA SER A 254 1.48 18.62 -0.08
C SER A 254 2.38 19.64 0.61
#